data_AF-A0A964PLI7-F1
#
_entry.id   AF-A0A964PLI7-F1
#
_cell.length_a   1.000
_cell.length_b   1.000
_cell.length_c   1.000
_cell.angle_alpha   90.00
_cell.angle_beta   90.00
_cell.angle_gamma   90.00
#
_symmetry.space_group_name_H-M   'P 1'
#
loop_
_entity.id
_entity.type
_entity.pdbx_description
1 polymer ?
#
loop_
_entity_poly.entity_id
_entity_poly.type
_entity_poly.pdbx_seq_one_letter_code
_entity_poly.pdbx_strand_id
1 'polypeptide(L)' 'METRLLPITNHNDISTDRLTTLIGYQGCEMESLLDATGLEYQMLLRQLLELELAGKILTLGGRYFRT' A
#
# COMPACT_ATOMS: atom_id res chain seq x y z
N MET A 1 16.61 33.99 4.70
CA MET A 1 16.77 32.58 5.07
C MET A 1 15.50 31.87 4.66
N GLU A 2 15.42 31.49 3.39
CA GLU A 2 14.23 30.84 2.85
C GLU A 2 14.37 29.34 3.10
N THR A 3 13.63 28.80 4.06
CA THR A 3 13.46 27.36 4.22
C THR A 3 12.68 26.85 3.01
N ARG A 4 13.40 26.54 1.93
CA ARG A 4 12.89 25.70 0.85
C ARG A 4 12.58 24.35 1.49
N LEU A 5 11.33 24.15 1.89
CA LEU A 5 10.73 22.84 2.08
C LEU A 5 10.97 22.11 0.75
N LEU A 6 11.98 21.26 0.72
CA LEU A 6 12.15 20.28 -0.34
C LEU A 6 10.78 19.61 -0.47
N PRO A 7 10.15 19.54 -1.65
CA PRO A 7 9.05 18.61 -1.82
C PRO A 7 9.66 17.27 -1.43
N ILE A 8 9.18 16.72 -0.31
CA ILE A 8 9.44 15.33 0.05
C ILE A 8 8.82 14.58 -1.12
N THR A 9 9.64 14.34 -2.13
CA THR A 9 9.21 13.69 -3.33
C THR A 9 8.98 12.29 -2.82
N ASN A 10 7.72 11.92 -2.62
CA ASN A 10 7.28 10.57 -2.30
C ASN A 10 7.80 9.66 -3.43
N HIS A 11 9.09 9.32 -3.40
CA HIS A 11 9.77 8.53 -4.42
C HIS A 11 9.44 7.04 -4.29
N ASN A 12 8.43 6.70 -3.50
CA ASN A 12 7.92 5.34 -3.40
C ASN A 12 6.41 5.31 -3.12
N ASP A 13 5.66 6.29 -3.64
CA ASP A 13 4.20 6.17 -3.68
C ASP A 13 3.84 5.16 -4.78
N ILE A 14 3.76 3.88 -4.42
CA ILE A 14 3.04 2.95 -5.28
C ILE A 14 1.62 3.48 -5.36
N SER A 15 1.20 3.85 -6.57
CA SER A 15 -0.16 4.29 -6.81
C SER A 15 -1.09 3.25 -6.22
N THR A 16 -1.99 3.67 -5.33
CA THR A 16 -2.97 2.83 -4.65
C THR A 16 -3.67 1.84 -5.58
N ASP A 17 -3.90 2.24 -6.84
CA ASP A 17 -4.40 1.41 -7.93
C ASP A 17 -3.55 0.16 -8.24
N ARG A 18 -2.23 0.32 -8.31
CA ARG A 18 -1.27 -0.76 -8.54
C ARG A 18 -1.22 -1.72 -7.34
N LEU A 19 -1.36 -1.20 -6.13
CA LEU A 19 -1.42 -2.00 -4.90
C LEU A 19 -2.71 -2.83 -4.84
N THR A 20 -3.87 -2.23 -5.17
CA THR A 20 -5.14 -2.98 -5.30
C THR A 20 -5.10 -4.02 -6.41
N THR A 21 -4.34 -3.76 -7.49
CA THR A 21 -4.14 -4.72 -8.58
C THR A 21 -3.30 -5.91 -8.14
N LEU A 22 -2.25 -5.69 -7.35
CA LEU A 22 -1.42 -6.77 -6.77
C LEU A 22 -2.21 -7.64 -5.78
N ILE A 23 -3.11 -7.04 -5.00
CA ILE A 23 -3.94 -7.76 -4.03
C ILE A 23 -4.96 -8.67 -4.75
N GLY A 24 -5.62 -8.14 -5.78
CA GLY A 24 -6.60 -8.88 -6.58
C GLY A 24 -7.76 -9.47 -5.76
N TYR A 25 -8.60 -10.28 -6.40
CA TYR A 25 -9.75 -10.93 -5.75
C TYR A 25 -9.41 -12.27 -5.08
N GLN A 26 -8.25 -12.85 -5.39
CA GLN A 26 -7.82 -14.15 -4.84
C GLN A 26 -7.25 -14.04 -3.42
N GLY A 27 -6.92 -12.83 -2.99
CA GLY A 27 -6.29 -12.58 -1.71
C GLY A 27 -4.77 -12.61 -1.83
N CYS A 28 -4.09 -11.71 -1.13
CA CYS A 28 -2.65 -11.62 -1.11
C CYS A 28 -2.13 -11.45 0.33
N GLU A 29 -0.99 -12.07 0.62
CA GLU A 29 -0.35 -12.02 1.94
C GLU A 29 0.59 -10.81 2.03
N MET A 30 0.75 -10.27 3.25
CA MET A 30 1.61 -9.11 3.50
C MET A 30 3.03 -9.31 2.96
N GLU A 31 3.61 -10.49 3.15
CA GLU A 31 4.97 -10.82 2.68
C GLU A 31 5.08 -10.77 1.15
N SER A 32 4.07 -11.27 0.43
CA SER A 32 4.03 -11.21 -1.03
C SER A 32 3.91 -9.78 -1.53
N LEU A 33 3.14 -8.95 -0.82
CA LEU A 33 3.03 -7.53 -1.14
C LEU A 33 4.35 -6.80 -0.87
N LEU A 34 5.05 -7.10 0.22
CA LEU A 34 6.37 -6.50 0.50
C LEU A 34 7.38 -6.86 -0.58
N ASP A 35 7.43 -8.13 -0.99
CA ASP A 35 8.32 -8.60 -2.06
C ASP A 35 7.99 -7.93 -3.40
N ALA A 36 6.71 -7.89 -3.79
CA ALA A 36 6.26 -7.32 -5.06
C ALA A 36 6.40 -5.78 -5.13
N THR A 37 6.29 -5.11 -3.97
CA THR A 37 6.34 -3.64 -3.90
C THR A 37 7.73 -3.10 -3.60
N GLY A 38 8.58 -3.88 -2.92
CA GLY A 38 9.86 -3.41 -2.38
C GLY A 38 9.70 -2.27 -1.37
N LEU A 39 8.50 -2.09 -0.82
CA LEU A 39 8.21 -1.04 0.17
C LEU A 39 8.64 -1.47 1.57
N GLU A 40 8.99 -0.48 2.39
CA GLU A 40 9.13 -0.73 3.82
C GLU A 40 7.80 -1.13 4.43
N TYR A 41 7.88 -2.06 5.39
CA TYR A 41 6.70 -2.59 6.08
C TYR A 41 5.74 -1.52 6.59
N GLN A 42 6.28 -0.46 7.21
CA GLN A 42 5.46 0.61 7.77
C GLN A 42 4.75 1.46 6.69
N MET A 43 5.40 1.67 5.55
CA MET A 43 4.79 2.40 4.43
C MET A 43 3.68 1.58 3.79
N LEU A 44 3.95 0.29 3.53
CA LEU A 44 2.96 -0.63 2.96
C LEU A 44 1.75 -0.79 3.90
N LEU A 45 2.01 -0.97 5.20
CA LEU A 45 0.95 -1.10 6.20
C LEU A 45 0.05 0.13 6.24
N ARG A 46 0.65 1.33 6.17
CA ARG A 46 -0.12 2.58 6.12
C ARG A 46 -0.99 2.66 4.88
N GLN A 47 -0.45 2.34 3.70
CA GLN A 47 -1.21 2.34 2.45
C GLN A 47 -2.35 1.30 2.46
N LEU A 48 -2.10 0.10 2.99
CA LEU A 48 -3.13 -0.93 3.14
C LEU A 48 -4.25 -0.46 4.08
N LEU A 49 -3.91 0.15 5.21
CA LEU A 49 -4.89 0.69 6.14
C LEU A 49 -5.74 1.81 5.49
N GLU A 50 -5.12 2.69 4.71
CA GLU A 50 -5.85 3.74 3.98
C GLU A 50 -6.78 3.15 2.92
N LEU A 51 -6.37 2.07 2.23
CA LEU A 51 -7.20 1.35 1.28
C LEU A 51 -8.37 0.61 1.96
N GLU A 52 -8.14 0.03 3.13
CA GLU A 52 -9.16 -0.67 3.92
C GLU A 52 -10.20 0.32 4.45
N LEU A 53 -9.75 1.47 4.98
CA LEU A 53 -10.62 2.57 5.41
C LEU A 53 -11.43 3.16 4.25
N ALA A 54 -10.85 3.18 3.04
CA ALA A 54 -11.55 3.60 1.82
C ALA A 54 -12.50 2.53 1.25
N GLY A 55 -12.55 1.33 1.85
CA GLY A 55 -13.39 0.22 1.39
C GLY A 55 -12.95 -0.38 0.05
N LYS A 56 -11.68 -0.21 -0.33
CA LYS A 56 -11.09 -0.76 -1.57
C LYS A 56 -10.44 -2.13 -1.38
N ILE A 57 -10.11 -2.45 -0.13
CA ILE A 57 -9.61 -3.77 0.24
C ILE A 57 -10.27 -4.23 1.54
N LEU A 58 -10.26 -5.54 1.78
CA LEU A 58 -10.74 -6.20 2.98
C LEU A 58 -9.66 -7.14 3.50
N THR A 59 -9.44 -7.15 4.80
CA THR A 59 -8.50 -8.08 5.43
C THR A 59 -9.26 -9.25 6.06
N LEU A 60 -9.02 -10.48 5.60
CA LEU A 60 -9.64 -11.71 6.13
C LEU A 60 -8.58 -12.80 6.33
N GLY A 61 -8.47 -13.33 7.56
CA GLY A 61 -7.57 -14.45 7.85
C GLY A 61 -6.09 -14.17 7.56
N GLY A 62 -5.64 -12.92 7.69
CA GLY A 62 -4.26 -12.52 7.41
C GLY A 62 -3.96 -12.23 5.93
N ARG A 63 -4.98 -12.26 5.07
CA ARG A 63 -4.87 -11.94 3.64
C ARG A 63 -5.68 -10.69 3.31
N TYR A 64 -5.15 -9.88 2.40
CA TYR A 64 -5.81 -8.71 1.85
C TYR A 64 -6.55 -9.11 0.58
N PHE A 65 -7.77 -8.62 0.38
CA PHE A 65 -8.60 -8.89 -0.79
C PHE A 65 -9.06 -7.56 -1.37
N ARG A 66 -9.04 -7.41 -2.70
CA ARG A 66 -9.65 -6.27 -3.37
C ARG A 66 -11.18 -6.38 -3.29
N THR A 67 -11.84 -5.28 -2.96
CA THR A 67 -13.30 -5.13 -2.99
C THR A 67 -13.77 -4.37 -4.22
#